data_AF-A0A1B9GN96-F1
#
_entry.id   AF-A0A1B9GN96-F1
#
_cell.length_a   1.000
_cell.length_b   1.000
_cell.length_c   1.000
_cell.angle_alpha   90.00
_cell.angle_beta   90.00
_cell.angle_gamma   90.00
#
_symmetry.space_group_name_H-M   'P 1'
#
loop_
_entity.id
_entity.type
_entity.pdbx_description
1 polymer ?
#
loop_
_entity_poly.entity_id
_entity_poly.type
_entity_poly.pdbx_seq_one_letter_code
_entity_poly.pdbx_strand_id
1 'polypeptide(L)'
;MSRIIRRALSTFPPRAGPSTPTPTPIPTPSTLYPSAPSATSTLPQAVRRRRLESPPHPSASPSPLTDADLHSPENEKLFPLALERDYQDLIRSERFNAVRSQIKLEASVEQEQGEVDVDDAALRALFLKGTAEWRSRVRGYAPRGKQGRHDFLLGIMTGNAQLPAELMTGETAAAGEVTEADGTEQQSQSQSQINDYDSPSAQVVGQRVYLPNIQIRLMRNHTPEGEAYDPFIATFRIPPSMTKNDLRSYLLAVYNLKVSFIRTDNYIGEVGRTRTGSITRKGGASQTYKRAVVGLYEPFHYPDDMEELYAKGLEMGVGDKLAKARDTWLQQNYSLDVSQEMRKRAMFKYYKGGRWRSKTHANMGNTMREIMKRRQEREDSVAEEVKRRWALVGRDQAQAQTQTRTV
;
A
#
# COMPACT_ATOMS: atom_id res chain seq x y z
N MET A 1 24.34 -49.50 9.62
CA MET A 1 24.33 -50.05 8.25
C MET A 1 23.12 -49.49 7.50
N SER A 2 23.38 -48.83 6.38
CA SER A 2 22.57 -47.79 5.75
C SER A 2 21.75 -48.30 4.55
N ARG A 3 20.45 -47.96 4.49
CA ARG A 3 19.62 -48.09 3.28
C ARG A 3 18.48 -47.06 3.22
N ILE A 4 18.78 -45.75 3.24
CA ILE A 4 17.78 -44.72 2.87
C ILE A 4 18.47 -43.50 2.23
N ILE A 5 19.21 -43.66 1.13
CA ILE A 5 19.55 -42.55 0.21
C ILE A 5 19.69 -43.13 -1.20
N ARG A 6 18.64 -43.03 -2.03
CA ARG A 6 18.69 -43.12 -3.51
C ARG A 6 17.27 -42.93 -4.05
N ARG A 7 16.86 -41.67 -4.26
CA ARG A 7 15.82 -41.28 -5.23
C ARG A 7 15.70 -39.75 -5.29
N ALA A 8 16.64 -39.15 -6.01
CA ALA A 8 16.49 -37.87 -6.67
C ALA A 8 17.56 -37.86 -7.77
N LEU A 9 17.23 -37.40 -8.98
CA LEU A 9 18.00 -37.44 -10.23
C LEU A 9 17.59 -38.53 -11.24
N SER A 10 16.36 -38.45 -11.76
CA SER A 10 16.09 -38.74 -13.17
C SER A 10 14.73 -38.18 -13.56
N THR A 11 14.72 -37.22 -14.50
CA THR A 11 13.72 -36.96 -15.56
C THR A 11 13.70 -35.47 -15.91
N PHE A 12 14.67 -35.04 -16.72
CA PHE A 12 14.47 -33.93 -17.65
C PHE A 12 14.22 -34.54 -19.04
N PRO A 13 13.15 -34.19 -19.76
CA PRO A 13 12.94 -34.67 -21.11
C PRO A 13 13.96 -34.05 -22.09
N PRO A 14 14.40 -34.79 -23.12
CA PRO A 14 15.41 -34.33 -24.06
C PRO A 14 14.91 -33.17 -24.92
N ARG A 15 15.83 -32.22 -25.12
CA ARG A 15 15.74 -31.03 -25.97
C ARG A 15 15.54 -31.46 -27.43
N ALA A 16 14.47 -30.98 -28.06
CA ALA A 16 14.21 -31.19 -29.49
C ALA A 16 15.36 -30.63 -30.33
N GLY A 17 15.87 -31.44 -31.25
CA GLY A 17 16.93 -31.08 -32.19
C GLY A 17 16.42 -30.22 -33.36
N PRO A 18 17.34 -29.67 -34.17
CA PRO A 18 17.02 -28.80 -35.31
C PRO A 18 16.49 -29.61 -36.49
N SER A 19 15.30 -29.23 -36.98
CA SER A 19 14.69 -29.79 -38.19
C SER A 19 15.41 -29.30 -39.46
N THR A 20 15.72 -30.24 -40.33
CA THR A 20 16.22 -30.08 -41.70
C THR A 20 15.20 -29.35 -42.61
N PRO A 21 15.65 -28.52 -43.56
CA PRO A 21 14.77 -27.85 -44.51
C PRO A 21 14.46 -28.71 -45.74
N THR A 22 13.18 -28.82 -46.07
CA THR A 22 12.64 -29.40 -47.31
C THR A 22 12.67 -28.36 -48.44
N PRO A 23 13.03 -28.71 -49.70
CA PRO A 23 13.09 -27.77 -50.81
C PRO A 23 11.82 -27.82 -51.69
N THR A 24 11.15 -26.69 -51.94
CA THR A 24 10.14 -26.46 -53.00
C THR A 24 9.80 -24.95 -53.07
N PRO A 25 9.19 -24.39 -54.14
CA PRO A 25 9.93 -23.64 -55.17
C PRO A 25 9.61 -22.13 -55.19
N ILE A 26 10.60 -21.37 -55.67
CA ILE A 26 10.56 -20.04 -56.32
C ILE A 26 9.42 -19.08 -55.91
N PRO A 27 9.70 -18.07 -55.05
CA PRO A 27 8.82 -16.93 -54.88
C PRO A 27 9.10 -15.85 -55.94
N THR A 28 8.03 -15.28 -56.48
CA THR A 28 8.00 -14.00 -57.19
C THR A 28 8.46 -12.87 -56.25
N PRO A 29 9.06 -11.78 -56.77
CA PRO A 29 9.56 -10.69 -55.92
C PRO A 29 8.40 -9.86 -55.36
N SER A 30 7.88 -10.27 -54.21
CA SER A 30 6.98 -9.43 -53.41
C SER A 30 7.78 -8.29 -52.80
N THR A 31 7.36 -7.09 -53.13
CA THR A 31 7.81 -5.79 -52.66
C THR A 31 8.14 -5.77 -51.16
N LEU A 32 9.40 -5.47 -50.86
CA LEU A 32 10.05 -5.45 -49.54
C LEU A 32 9.63 -4.27 -48.64
N TYR A 33 8.47 -3.67 -48.89
CA TYR A 33 7.93 -2.61 -48.06
C TYR A 33 6.57 -3.06 -47.53
N PRO A 34 6.42 -3.33 -46.22
CA PRO A 34 5.09 -3.44 -45.65
C PRO A 34 4.39 -2.11 -45.92
N SER A 35 3.31 -2.16 -46.69
CA SER A 35 2.45 -1.01 -46.91
C SER A 35 2.13 -0.39 -45.56
N ALA A 36 2.47 0.88 -45.39
CA ALA A 36 2.22 1.61 -44.17
C ALA A 36 0.74 1.41 -43.80
N PRO A 37 0.42 0.98 -42.56
CA PRO A 37 -0.95 0.74 -42.17
C PRO A 37 -1.75 2.03 -42.36
N SER A 38 -2.85 1.94 -43.10
CA SER A 38 -3.76 3.06 -43.34
C SER A 38 -4.08 3.77 -42.01
N ALA A 39 -3.86 5.08 -41.99
CA ALA A 39 -3.98 5.95 -40.81
C ALA A 39 -5.41 6.04 -40.23
N THR A 40 -6.36 5.26 -40.76
CA THR A 40 -7.80 5.39 -40.47
C THR A 40 -8.30 4.52 -39.33
N SER A 41 -7.53 3.57 -38.79
CA SER A 41 -7.98 2.82 -37.61
C SER A 41 -7.24 3.22 -36.34
N THR A 42 -7.95 3.95 -35.50
CA THR A 42 -7.59 4.40 -34.15
C THR A 42 -7.46 3.28 -33.11
N LEU A 43 -7.65 2.01 -33.50
CA LEU A 43 -7.55 0.87 -32.59
C LEU A 43 -6.08 0.56 -32.23
N PRO A 44 -5.74 0.41 -30.93
CA PRO A 44 -4.39 0.06 -30.52
C PRO A 44 -3.96 -1.30 -31.09
N GLN A 45 -2.67 -1.44 -31.42
CA GLN A 45 -2.11 -2.59 -32.12
C GLN A 45 -2.37 -3.93 -31.40
N ALA A 46 -2.39 -3.94 -30.07
CA ALA A 46 -2.73 -5.11 -29.26
C ALA A 46 -4.19 -5.57 -29.44
N VAL A 47 -5.12 -4.62 -29.61
CA VAL A 47 -6.55 -4.94 -29.86
C VAL A 47 -6.74 -5.44 -31.28
N ARG A 48 -6.01 -4.89 -32.26
CA ARG A 48 -5.98 -5.41 -33.64
C ARG A 48 -5.50 -6.86 -33.67
N ARG A 49 -4.36 -7.17 -33.01
CA ARG A 49 -3.86 -8.55 -32.91
C ARG A 49 -4.89 -9.49 -32.29
N ARG A 50 -5.50 -9.10 -31.17
CA ARG A 50 -6.53 -9.92 -30.52
C ARG A 50 -7.76 -10.16 -31.39
N ARG A 51 -8.19 -9.17 -32.19
CA ARG A 51 -9.31 -9.34 -33.13
C ARG A 51 -8.96 -10.22 -34.33
N LEU A 52 -7.69 -10.29 -34.72
CA LEU A 52 -7.22 -11.23 -35.74
C LEU A 52 -7.11 -12.65 -35.18
N GLU A 53 -6.63 -12.81 -33.95
CA GLU A 53 -6.49 -14.11 -33.27
C GLU A 53 -7.84 -14.68 -32.80
N SER A 54 -8.83 -13.84 -32.55
CA SER A 54 -10.16 -14.24 -32.10
C SER A 54 -11.20 -13.27 -32.68
N PRO A 55 -11.56 -13.43 -33.97
CA PRO A 55 -12.58 -12.60 -34.59
C PRO A 55 -13.90 -12.74 -33.80
N PRO A 56 -14.65 -11.64 -33.58
CA PRO A 56 -15.96 -11.75 -32.97
C PRO A 56 -16.82 -12.70 -33.79
N HIS A 57 -17.66 -13.48 -33.11
CA HIS A 57 -18.57 -14.40 -33.77
C HIS A 57 -19.48 -13.63 -34.76
N PRO A 58 -19.79 -14.14 -35.96
CA PRO A 58 -20.57 -13.42 -36.96
C PRO A 58 -21.99 -13.04 -36.48
N SER A 59 -22.51 -13.74 -35.47
CA SER A 59 -23.79 -13.40 -34.83
C SER A 59 -23.67 -12.38 -33.69
N ALA A 60 -22.45 -11.96 -33.32
CA ALA A 60 -22.27 -10.91 -32.34
C ALA A 60 -22.63 -9.57 -33.00
N SER A 61 -23.77 -9.02 -32.61
CA SER A 61 -24.20 -7.69 -33.07
C SER A 61 -23.07 -6.69 -32.79
N PRO A 62 -22.74 -5.80 -33.74
CA PRO A 62 -21.78 -4.73 -33.49
C PRO A 62 -22.20 -3.99 -32.22
N SER A 63 -21.22 -3.54 -31.43
CA SER A 63 -21.52 -2.76 -30.23
C SER A 63 -22.44 -1.61 -30.63
N PRO A 64 -23.52 -1.32 -29.88
CA PRO A 64 -24.49 -0.29 -30.24
C PRO A 64 -23.86 1.11 -30.35
N LEU A 65 -22.70 1.32 -29.74
CA LEU A 65 -21.91 2.56 -29.85
C LEU A 65 -21.09 2.67 -31.15
N THR A 66 -21.08 1.63 -31.97
CA THR A 66 -20.35 1.55 -33.24
C THR A 66 -21.29 1.28 -34.41
N ASP A 67 -22.59 1.13 -34.14
CA ASP A 67 -23.60 0.99 -35.19
C ASP A 67 -23.95 2.39 -35.70
N ALA A 68 -23.52 2.71 -36.93
CA ALA A 68 -23.79 4.00 -37.55
C ALA A 68 -25.29 4.26 -37.71
N ASP A 69 -26.07 3.19 -37.84
CA ASP A 69 -27.52 3.28 -38.02
C ASP A 69 -28.23 3.81 -36.77
N LEU A 70 -27.65 3.64 -35.58
CA LEU A 70 -28.20 4.20 -34.33
C LEU A 70 -27.91 5.70 -34.17
N HIS A 71 -27.05 6.27 -35.01
CA HIS A 71 -26.75 7.70 -35.02
C HIS A 71 -27.59 8.49 -36.02
N SER A 72 -28.20 7.81 -37.00
CA SER A 72 -29.04 8.45 -38.01
C SER A 72 -30.46 8.60 -37.49
N PRO A 73 -31.02 9.82 -37.47
CA PRO A 73 -32.38 10.06 -36.97
C PRO A 73 -33.47 9.40 -37.83
N GLU A 74 -33.15 9.09 -39.09
CA GLU A 74 -34.07 8.47 -40.06
C GLU A 74 -34.27 6.96 -39.84
N ASN A 75 -33.41 6.31 -39.05
CA ASN A 75 -33.41 4.86 -38.91
C ASN A 75 -34.20 4.45 -37.65
N GLU A 76 -35.29 3.70 -37.80
CA GLU A 76 -36.19 3.28 -36.71
C GLU A 76 -35.60 2.19 -35.77
N LYS A 77 -34.27 2.02 -35.76
CA LYS A 77 -33.63 1.05 -34.87
C LYS A 77 -33.80 1.50 -33.41
N LEU A 78 -34.50 0.66 -32.65
CA LEU A 78 -34.73 0.88 -31.22
C LEU A 78 -33.41 0.89 -30.43
N PHE A 79 -33.29 1.87 -29.55
CA PHE A 79 -32.19 1.92 -28.58
C PHE A 79 -32.20 0.68 -27.68
N PRO A 80 -31.04 0.09 -27.36
CA PRO A 80 -30.96 -0.93 -26.33
C PRO A 80 -31.54 -0.41 -25.01
N LEU A 81 -32.42 -1.19 -24.35
CA LEU A 81 -33.15 -0.78 -23.14
C LEU A 81 -32.28 -0.15 -22.04
N ALA A 82 -31.06 -0.64 -21.87
CA ALA A 82 -30.13 -0.08 -20.89
C ALA A 82 -29.66 1.35 -21.24
N LEU A 83 -29.40 1.62 -22.52
CA LEU A 83 -29.02 2.96 -22.98
C LEU A 83 -30.22 3.90 -23.01
N GLU A 84 -31.41 3.37 -23.35
CA GLU A 84 -32.66 4.14 -23.26
C GLU A 84 -32.90 4.62 -21.82
N ARG A 85 -32.73 3.75 -20.82
CA ARG A 85 -32.86 4.14 -19.41
C ARG A 85 -31.89 5.25 -19.02
N ASP A 86 -30.61 5.10 -19.40
CA ASP A 86 -29.58 6.12 -19.12
C ASP A 86 -29.89 7.46 -19.82
N TYR A 87 -30.45 7.42 -21.04
CA TYR A 87 -30.88 8.58 -21.79
C TYR A 87 -32.06 9.29 -21.12
N GLN A 88 -33.08 8.53 -20.72
CA GLN A 88 -34.25 9.06 -20.00
C GLN A 88 -33.85 9.66 -18.64
N ASP A 89 -32.93 9.04 -17.92
CA ASP A 89 -32.40 9.59 -16.66
C ASP A 89 -31.63 10.90 -16.88
N LEU A 90 -30.92 11.05 -18.01
CA LEU A 90 -30.28 12.31 -18.41
C LEU A 90 -31.32 13.39 -18.73
N ILE A 91 -32.36 13.08 -19.51
CA ILE A 91 -33.44 14.04 -19.86
C ILE A 91 -34.15 14.54 -18.60
N ARG A 92 -34.38 13.67 -17.62
CA ARG A 92 -35.02 14.05 -16.34
C ARG A 92 -34.16 14.97 -15.49
N SER A 93 -32.85 15.06 -15.75
CA SER A 93 -31.96 15.91 -14.96
C SER A 93 -32.16 17.39 -15.31
N GLU A 94 -32.38 18.23 -14.29
CA GLU A 94 -32.56 19.68 -14.48
C GLU A 94 -31.36 20.33 -15.18
N ARG A 95 -30.15 19.80 -14.94
CA ARG A 95 -28.93 20.23 -15.63
C ARG A 95 -29.02 20.07 -17.14
N PHE A 96 -29.65 19.00 -17.63
CA PHE A 96 -29.80 18.76 -19.06
C PHE A 96 -30.80 19.73 -19.69
N ASN A 97 -31.86 20.11 -18.98
CA ASN A 97 -32.83 21.10 -19.47
C ASN A 97 -32.16 22.47 -19.68
N ALA A 98 -31.24 22.87 -18.82
CA ALA A 98 -30.46 24.10 -19.00
C ALA A 98 -29.58 24.05 -20.27
N VAL A 99 -28.94 22.90 -20.53
CA VAL A 99 -28.18 22.68 -21.78
C VAL A 99 -29.09 22.71 -23.00
N ARG A 100 -30.26 22.09 -22.93
CA ARG A 100 -31.24 22.10 -24.02
C ARG A 100 -31.72 23.51 -24.35
N SER A 101 -31.97 24.35 -23.34
CA SER A 101 -32.30 25.76 -23.57
C SER A 101 -31.15 26.54 -24.21
N GLN A 102 -29.91 26.24 -23.84
CA GLN A 102 -28.73 26.89 -24.42
C GLN A 102 -28.55 26.50 -25.90
N ILE A 103 -28.67 25.22 -26.23
CA ILE A 103 -28.60 24.73 -27.61
C ILE A 103 -29.74 25.32 -28.46
N LYS A 104 -30.97 25.40 -27.91
CA LYS A 104 -32.09 26.08 -28.58
C LYS A 104 -31.78 27.55 -28.86
N LEU A 105 -31.15 28.24 -27.92
CA LEU A 105 -30.78 29.65 -28.06
C LEU A 105 -29.71 29.84 -29.14
N GLU A 106 -28.66 29.01 -29.15
CA GLU A 106 -27.62 29.02 -30.19
C GLU A 106 -28.19 28.72 -31.59
N ALA A 107 -29.06 27.71 -31.71
CA ALA A 107 -29.70 27.38 -32.99
C ALA A 107 -30.64 28.49 -33.49
N SER A 108 -31.33 29.19 -32.58
CA SER A 108 -32.21 30.32 -32.95
C SER A 108 -31.46 31.55 -33.47
N VAL A 109 -30.17 31.70 -33.13
CA VAL A 109 -29.33 32.79 -33.65
C VAL A 109 -29.01 32.58 -35.13
N GLU A 110 -29.02 31.33 -35.62
CA GLU A 110 -28.67 31.00 -37.01
C GLU A 110 -29.88 30.94 -37.96
N GLN A 111 -31.12 30.87 -37.44
CA GLN A 111 -32.34 30.78 -38.25
C GLN A 111 -33.39 31.80 -37.79
N GLU A 112 -33.53 32.90 -38.54
CA GLU A 112 -34.33 34.06 -38.11
C GLU A 112 -35.86 33.83 -38.00
N GLN A 113 -36.45 32.72 -38.49
CA GLN A 113 -37.91 32.56 -38.43
C GLN A 113 -38.34 31.09 -38.31
N GLY A 114 -38.40 30.59 -37.07
CA GLY A 114 -39.08 29.33 -36.75
C GLY A 114 -38.67 28.78 -35.39
N GLU A 115 -39.64 28.43 -34.54
CA GLU A 115 -39.37 27.68 -33.31
C GLU A 115 -38.88 26.27 -33.69
N VAL A 116 -37.56 26.07 -33.66
CA VAL A 116 -36.95 24.77 -33.95
C VAL A 116 -37.05 23.90 -32.70
N ASP A 117 -37.99 22.95 -32.71
CA ASP A 117 -37.96 21.86 -31.75
C ASP A 117 -36.80 20.93 -32.06
N VAL A 118 -35.90 20.79 -31.08
CA VAL A 118 -34.77 19.87 -31.18
C VAL A 118 -35.34 18.44 -31.19
N ASP A 119 -35.22 17.79 -32.35
CA ASP A 119 -35.65 16.40 -32.55
C ASP A 119 -35.02 15.47 -31.49
N ASP A 120 -35.85 14.61 -30.88
CA ASP A 120 -35.42 13.61 -29.89
C ASP A 120 -34.32 12.70 -30.46
N ALA A 121 -34.37 12.45 -31.77
CA ALA A 121 -33.38 11.66 -32.48
C ALA A 121 -31.98 12.33 -32.51
N ALA A 122 -31.92 13.66 -32.64
CA ALA A 122 -30.65 14.40 -32.58
C ALA A 122 -30.05 14.37 -31.16
N LEU A 123 -30.88 14.47 -30.13
CA LEU A 123 -30.46 14.34 -28.73
C LEU A 123 -29.93 12.93 -28.41
N ARG A 124 -30.59 11.89 -28.92
CA ARG A 124 -30.13 10.49 -28.82
C ARG A 124 -28.76 10.30 -29.50
N ALA A 125 -28.57 10.87 -30.70
CA ALA A 125 -27.30 10.78 -31.42
C ALA A 125 -26.15 11.47 -30.64
N LEU A 126 -26.40 12.65 -30.08
CA LEU A 126 -25.45 13.36 -29.21
C LEU A 126 -25.12 12.55 -27.93
N PHE A 127 -26.13 11.94 -27.32
CA PHE A 127 -25.94 11.06 -26.16
C PHE A 127 -25.04 9.86 -26.49
N LEU A 128 -25.23 9.21 -27.64
CA LEU A 128 -24.38 8.10 -28.08
C LEU A 128 -22.94 8.54 -28.35
N LYS A 129 -22.77 9.68 -29.03
CA LYS A 129 -21.46 10.27 -29.28
C LYS A 129 -20.72 10.55 -27.98
N GLY A 130 -21.38 11.22 -27.04
CA GLY A 130 -20.82 11.49 -25.72
C GLY A 130 -20.50 10.21 -24.94
N THR A 131 -21.34 9.17 -25.02
CA THR A 131 -21.07 7.90 -24.30
C THR A 131 -19.94 7.11 -24.92
N ALA A 132 -19.81 7.12 -26.25
CA ALA A 132 -18.68 6.54 -26.96
C ALA A 132 -17.37 7.25 -26.58
N GLU A 133 -17.37 8.58 -26.54
CA GLU A 133 -16.23 9.38 -26.09
C GLU A 133 -15.90 9.16 -24.61
N TRP A 134 -16.90 9.07 -23.75
CA TRP A 134 -16.67 8.78 -22.33
C TRP A 134 -16.00 7.42 -22.15
N ARG A 135 -16.49 6.39 -22.86
CA ARG A 135 -15.92 5.04 -22.79
C ARG A 135 -14.52 4.97 -23.39
N SER A 136 -14.23 5.70 -24.47
CA SER A 136 -12.87 5.77 -25.03
C SER A 136 -11.89 6.41 -24.04
N ARG A 137 -12.33 7.46 -23.32
CA ARG A 137 -11.55 8.10 -22.26
C ARG A 137 -11.35 7.19 -21.03
N VAL A 138 -12.40 6.54 -20.52
CA VAL A 138 -12.31 5.58 -19.39
C VAL A 138 -11.37 4.41 -19.69
N ARG A 139 -11.27 3.99 -20.96
CA ARG A 139 -10.37 2.91 -21.39
C ARG A 139 -8.90 3.32 -21.53
N GLY A 140 -8.53 4.56 -21.20
CA GLY A 140 -7.12 4.95 -20.99
C GLY A 140 -6.50 5.88 -22.03
N TYR A 141 -7.30 6.59 -22.83
CA TYR A 141 -6.82 7.75 -23.60
C TYR A 141 -7.11 9.03 -22.77
N ALA A 142 -6.07 9.63 -22.18
CA ALA A 142 -6.08 10.64 -21.10
C ALA A 142 -6.79 12.00 -21.40
N PRO A 143 -7.06 12.90 -20.40
CA PRO A 143 -6.60 12.91 -19.00
C PRO A 143 -7.69 12.80 -17.91
N ARG A 144 -7.17 12.59 -16.69
CA ARG A 144 -7.88 12.27 -15.44
C ARG A 144 -8.68 13.46 -14.90
N GLY A 145 -9.95 13.21 -14.60
CA GLY A 145 -10.81 14.04 -13.74
C GLY A 145 -11.97 13.20 -13.21
N LYS A 146 -12.36 13.39 -11.94
CA LYS A 146 -13.52 12.73 -11.32
C LYS A 146 -14.79 13.49 -11.69
N GLN A 147 -15.24 13.38 -12.93
CA GLN A 147 -16.59 13.79 -13.31
C GLN A 147 -17.42 12.53 -13.56
N GLY A 148 -18.65 12.52 -13.04
CA GLY A 148 -19.60 11.44 -13.31
C GLY A 148 -19.87 11.34 -14.80
N ARG A 149 -20.32 10.17 -15.27
CA ARG A 149 -20.66 9.93 -16.69
C ARG A 149 -21.55 11.05 -17.27
N HIS A 150 -22.51 11.56 -16.49
CA HIS A 150 -23.42 12.63 -16.94
C HIS A 150 -22.77 14.01 -17.03
N ASP A 151 -21.94 14.42 -16.06
CA ASP A 151 -21.24 15.72 -16.11
C ASP A 151 -20.33 15.83 -17.34
N PHE A 152 -19.72 14.70 -17.70
CA PHE A 152 -18.92 14.61 -18.91
C PHE A 152 -19.75 14.71 -20.20
N LEU A 153 -20.88 14.00 -20.25
CA LEU A 153 -21.80 14.06 -21.39
C LEU A 153 -22.32 15.49 -21.59
N LEU A 154 -22.69 16.15 -20.49
CA LEU A 154 -23.11 17.55 -20.50
C LEU A 154 -22.00 18.45 -21.06
N GLY A 155 -20.75 18.27 -20.64
CA GLY A 155 -19.62 19.07 -21.15
C GLY A 155 -19.34 18.91 -22.65
N ILE A 156 -19.56 17.71 -23.22
CA ILE A 156 -19.47 17.49 -24.68
C ILE A 156 -20.64 18.16 -25.39
N MET A 157 -21.85 18.04 -24.84
CA MET A 157 -23.06 18.58 -25.46
C MET A 157 -23.14 20.11 -25.38
N THR A 158 -22.53 20.74 -24.38
CA THR A 158 -22.43 22.20 -24.24
C THR A 158 -21.24 22.81 -25.00
N GLY A 159 -20.46 22.00 -25.72
CA GLY A 159 -19.40 22.48 -26.60
C GLY A 159 -18.44 23.50 -25.97
N ASN A 160 -17.86 23.26 -24.79
CA ASN A 160 -16.77 24.07 -24.20
C ASN A 160 -16.77 25.59 -24.52
N ALA A 161 -17.91 26.28 -24.38
CA ALA A 161 -17.91 27.71 -24.14
C ALA A 161 -17.63 27.90 -22.64
N GLN A 162 -16.35 27.94 -22.26
CA GLN A 162 -16.00 28.57 -20.99
C GLN A 162 -16.40 30.04 -21.13
N LEU A 163 -17.49 30.43 -20.45
CA LEU A 163 -17.87 31.83 -20.31
C LEU A 163 -16.65 32.60 -19.74
N PRO A 164 -16.18 33.68 -20.40
CA PRO A 164 -15.07 34.46 -19.90
C PRO A 164 -15.42 35.04 -18.53
N ALA A 165 -14.49 34.94 -17.59
CA ALA A 165 -14.61 35.42 -16.21
C ALA A 165 -14.62 36.96 -16.08
N GLU A 166 -14.92 37.70 -17.15
CA GLU A 166 -14.77 39.15 -17.24
C GLU A 166 -15.98 39.95 -16.72
N LEU A 167 -17.05 39.30 -16.26
CA LEU A 167 -18.26 39.98 -15.76
C LEU A 167 -18.34 40.14 -14.23
N MET A 168 -17.25 39.89 -13.48
CA MET A 168 -17.25 39.97 -12.00
C MET A 168 -16.31 41.01 -11.39
N THR A 169 -15.77 41.94 -12.18
CA THR A 169 -14.98 43.08 -11.65
C THR A 169 -15.55 44.40 -12.15
N GLY A 170 -16.71 44.76 -11.60
CA GLY A 170 -17.24 46.12 -11.64
C GLY A 170 -17.33 46.66 -10.21
N GLU A 171 -16.79 47.86 -10.00
CA GLU A 171 -17.00 48.75 -8.85
C GLU A 171 -16.33 48.37 -7.50
N THR A 172 -15.15 48.94 -7.26
CA THR A 172 -15.03 50.12 -6.39
C THR A 172 -13.67 50.79 -6.62
N ALA A 173 -13.69 51.98 -7.19
CA ALA A 173 -12.57 52.91 -7.24
C ALA A 173 -12.54 53.73 -5.94
N ALA A 174 -11.38 53.82 -5.30
CA ALA A 174 -11.05 54.90 -4.36
C ALA A 174 -9.53 55.10 -4.29
N ALA A 175 -9.09 56.14 -5.01
CA ALA A 175 -7.99 57.09 -4.75
C ALA A 175 -6.74 56.66 -3.97
N GLY A 176 -5.57 56.89 -4.59
CA GLY A 176 -4.27 56.89 -3.92
C GLY A 176 -3.10 57.10 -4.88
N GLU A 177 -2.97 58.31 -5.40
CA GLU A 177 -1.89 58.81 -6.26
C GLU A 177 -0.68 59.27 -5.44
N VAL A 178 0.52 58.69 -5.63
CA VAL A 178 1.81 59.28 -5.20
C VAL A 178 2.96 58.80 -6.13
N THR A 179 3.41 59.73 -6.98
CA THR A 179 4.75 60.01 -7.58
C THR A 179 5.78 58.93 -7.91
N GLU A 180 6.26 59.04 -9.14
CA GLU A 180 7.51 58.54 -9.72
C GLU A 180 8.77 59.18 -9.09
N ALA A 181 9.82 58.37 -8.87
CA ALA A 181 11.22 58.80 -8.91
C ALA A 181 12.16 57.59 -9.10
N ASP A 182 12.67 57.49 -10.33
CA ASP A 182 14.07 57.28 -10.75
C ASP A 182 15.07 56.62 -9.77
N GLY A 183 15.82 55.61 -10.25
CA GLY A 183 16.93 55.05 -9.46
C GLY A 183 17.46 53.70 -9.96
N THR A 184 18.42 53.76 -10.87
CA THR A 184 19.18 52.62 -11.41
C THR A 184 20.18 52.09 -10.39
N GLU A 185 20.07 50.83 -9.94
CA GLU A 185 21.19 50.06 -9.37
C GLU A 185 21.04 48.56 -9.68
N GLN A 186 21.62 48.13 -10.80
CA GLN A 186 21.86 46.72 -11.11
C GLN A 186 23.16 46.28 -10.41
N GLN A 187 23.04 45.85 -9.15
CA GLN A 187 24.08 45.07 -8.47
C GLN A 187 23.52 43.71 -8.04
N SER A 188 23.94 42.67 -8.78
CA SER A 188 24.31 41.35 -8.25
C SER A 188 23.67 40.91 -6.93
N GLN A 189 22.41 40.48 -6.97
CA GLN A 189 21.78 39.67 -5.93
C GLN A 189 21.16 38.42 -6.57
N SER A 190 22.01 37.48 -6.92
CA SER A 190 21.59 36.12 -7.29
C SER A 190 22.38 35.13 -6.46
N GLN A 191 22.05 35.00 -5.16
CA GLN A 191 22.26 33.80 -4.32
C GLN A 191 21.96 33.98 -2.82
N SER A 192 20.90 34.70 -2.48
CA SER A 192 20.33 34.62 -1.13
C SER A 192 18.81 34.56 -1.22
N GLN A 193 18.30 33.50 -1.86
CA GLN A 193 16.96 33.00 -1.53
C GLN A 193 17.02 32.43 -0.12
N ILE A 194 16.97 33.33 0.85
CA ILE A 194 16.61 33.03 2.22
C ILE A 194 15.22 32.41 2.11
N ASN A 195 15.19 31.12 2.39
CA ASN A 195 14.00 30.31 2.40
C ASN A 195 13.00 30.88 3.41
N ASP A 196 12.06 31.69 2.90
CA ASP A 196 10.99 32.37 3.64
C ASP A 196 9.89 31.37 4.06
N TYR A 197 10.28 30.32 4.79
CA TYR A 197 9.38 29.28 5.32
C TYR A 197 8.71 29.67 6.64
N ASP A 198 8.93 30.89 7.14
CA ASP A 198 8.28 31.40 8.36
C ASP A 198 7.13 32.37 8.09
N SER A 199 6.91 32.76 6.83
CA SER A 199 5.76 33.60 6.46
C SER A 199 4.55 32.70 6.10
N PRO A 200 3.41 32.79 6.83
CA PRO A 200 2.18 32.05 6.52
C PRO A 200 1.54 32.44 5.17
N SER A 201 2.09 33.45 4.50
CA SER A 201 1.76 33.90 3.15
C SER A 201 2.56 33.19 2.05
N ALA A 202 3.44 32.24 2.37
CA ALA A 202 4.08 31.37 1.39
C ALA A 202 2.98 30.77 0.50
N GLN A 203 2.87 31.30 -0.72
CA GLN A 203 1.71 31.16 -1.58
C GLN A 203 1.37 29.67 -1.69
N VAL A 204 0.24 29.27 -1.10
CA VAL A 204 -0.20 27.87 -1.09
C VAL A 204 -0.52 27.50 -2.53
N VAL A 205 0.46 26.93 -3.23
CA VAL A 205 0.32 26.48 -4.61
C VAL A 205 -0.49 25.18 -4.59
N GLY A 206 -1.82 25.26 -4.69
CA GLY A 206 -2.66 24.08 -4.82
C GLY A 206 -4.11 24.26 -4.35
N GLN A 207 -4.86 23.16 -4.48
CA GLN A 207 -6.25 23.08 -4.01
C GLN A 207 -6.29 23.04 -2.48
N ARG A 208 -7.07 23.92 -1.87
CA ARG A 208 -7.32 23.90 -0.42
C ARG A 208 -8.20 22.71 -0.05
N VAL A 209 -7.71 21.87 0.86
CA VAL A 209 -8.44 20.74 1.41
C VAL A 209 -8.70 21.00 2.88
N TYR A 210 -9.95 21.35 3.22
CA TYR A 210 -10.33 21.70 4.59
C TYR A 210 -10.47 20.48 5.50
N LEU A 211 -10.94 19.34 4.97
CA LEU A 211 -11.23 18.13 5.74
C LEU A 211 -10.54 16.92 5.10
N PRO A 212 -9.22 16.75 5.32
CA PRO A 212 -8.48 15.65 4.74
C PRO A 212 -8.86 14.31 5.41
N ASN A 213 -9.43 13.38 4.64
CA ASN A 213 -9.65 11.99 5.08
C ASN A 213 -8.45 11.12 4.70
N ILE A 214 -7.29 11.41 5.30
CA ILE A 214 -6.05 10.64 5.09
C ILE A 214 -5.54 10.10 6.41
N GLN A 215 -4.92 8.92 6.36
CA GLN A 215 -4.24 8.32 7.49
C GLN A 215 -2.77 8.17 7.13
N ILE A 216 -1.91 8.83 7.91
CA ILE A 216 -0.47 8.61 7.87
C ILE A 216 -0.07 7.83 9.12
N ARG A 217 0.88 6.91 8.99
CA ARG A 217 1.39 6.13 10.12
C ARG A 217 2.88 6.36 10.25
N LEU A 218 3.33 6.84 11.41
CA LEU A 218 4.74 6.87 11.77
C LEU A 218 5.23 5.43 11.98
N MET A 219 6.34 5.08 11.33
CA MET A 219 6.96 3.76 11.39
C MET A 219 8.37 3.90 11.94
N ARG A 220 8.76 2.98 12.83
CA ARG A 220 10.15 2.90 13.29
C ARG A 220 11.09 2.78 12.10
N ASN A 221 12.17 3.56 12.12
CA ASN A 221 13.21 3.45 11.10
C ASN A 221 13.91 2.11 11.23
N HIS A 222 14.31 1.55 10.10
CA HIS A 222 15.10 0.33 10.08
C HIS A 222 16.58 0.71 10.08
N THR A 223 17.27 0.41 11.17
CA THR A 223 18.74 0.51 11.26
C THR A 223 19.32 -0.89 11.00
N PRO A 224 20.15 -1.08 9.97
CA PRO A 224 20.84 -2.35 9.78
C PRO A 224 21.80 -2.62 10.96
N GLU A 225 22.07 -3.89 11.21
CA GLU A 225 22.93 -4.31 12.32
C GLU A 225 24.34 -3.70 12.17
N GLY A 226 24.78 -2.96 13.18
CA GLY A 226 26.11 -2.32 13.23
C GLY A 226 26.16 -0.87 12.76
N GLU A 227 25.08 -0.30 12.23
CA GLU A 227 24.99 1.14 11.94
C GLU A 227 24.32 1.90 13.09
N ALA A 228 24.71 3.16 13.29
CA ALA A 228 24.07 4.03 14.27
C ALA A 228 22.69 4.50 13.77
N TYR A 229 21.72 4.62 14.67
CA TYR A 229 20.40 5.16 14.36
C TYR A 229 20.50 6.65 13.99
N ASP A 230 19.86 7.05 12.88
CA ASP A 230 19.80 8.46 12.46
C ASP A 230 18.52 9.12 13.02
N PRO A 231 18.64 10.05 13.98
CA PRO A 231 17.49 10.71 14.59
C PRO A 231 16.90 11.81 13.72
N PHE A 232 17.60 12.29 12.69
CA PHE A 232 17.09 13.31 11.79
C PHE A 232 16.24 12.74 10.66
N ILE A 233 15.97 11.44 10.69
CA ILE A 233 15.12 10.77 9.71
C ILE A 233 13.87 10.25 10.40
N ALA A 234 12.72 10.40 9.75
CA ALA A 234 11.48 9.74 10.14
C ALA A 234 10.84 9.03 8.95
N THR A 235 10.32 7.83 9.17
CA THR A 235 9.65 7.04 8.14
C THR A 235 8.16 7.00 8.36
N PHE A 236 7.38 7.30 7.32
CA PHE A 236 5.92 7.24 7.33
C PHE A 236 5.40 6.24 6.31
N ARG A 237 4.29 5.57 6.63
CA ARG A 237 3.42 4.94 5.64
C ARG A 237 2.32 5.91 5.27
N ILE A 238 2.18 6.19 3.98
CA ILE A 238 1.24 7.14 3.42
C ILE A 238 0.36 6.48 2.35
N PRO A 239 -0.83 7.04 2.07
CA PRO A 239 -1.66 6.57 0.97
C PRO A 239 -0.92 6.62 -0.38
N PRO A 240 -1.08 5.62 -1.26
CA PRO A 240 -0.42 5.61 -2.56
C PRO A 240 -0.75 6.81 -3.46
N SER A 241 -1.91 7.46 -3.24
CA SER A 241 -2.33 8.68 -3.95
C SER A 241 -1.64 9.95 -3.48
N MET A 242 -1.05 9.96 -2.28
CA MET A 242 -0.47 11.16 -1.67
C MET A 242 0.87 11.51 -2.33
N THR A 243 1.09 12.80 -2.64
CA THR A 243 2.35 13.28 -3.23
C THR A 243 3.31 13.80 -2.16
N LYS A 244 4.56 14.11 -2.55
CA LYS A 244 5.58 14.68 -1.65
C LYS A 244 5.18 16.06 -1.13
N ASN A 245 4.61 16.88 -2.01
CA ASN A 245 4.17 18.23 -1.65
C ASN A 245 2.97 18.16 -0.70
N ASP A 246 2.01 17.27 -0.96
CA ASP A 246 0.87 17.07 -0.04
C ASP A 246 1.35 16.67 1.36
N LEU A 247 2.35 15.78 1.44
CA LEU A 247 2.91 15.34 2.73
C LEU A 247 3.64 16.47 3.45
N ARG A 248 4.45 17.25 2.73
CA ARG A 248 5.12 18.43 3.29
C ARG A 248 4.11 19.42 3.87
N SER A 249 3.11 19.80 3.08
CA SER A 249 2.06 20.73 3.51
C SER A 249 1.24 20.17 4.67
N TYR A 250 0.94 18.88 4.66
CA TYR A 250 0.18 18.22 5.73
C TYR A 250 0.96 18.19 7.06
N LEU A 251 2.25 17.81 7.02
CA LEU A 251 3.09 17.78 8.22
C LEU A 251 3.28 19.18 8.81
N LEU A 252 3.47 20.19 7.96
CA LEU A 252 3.55 21.58 8.40
C LEU A 252 2.23 22.09 8.98
N ALA A 253 1.12 21.95 8.27
CA ALA A 253 -0.16 22.54 8.68
C ALA A 253 -0.80 21.83 9.89
N VAL A 254 -0.67 20.50 10.01
CA VAL A 254 -1.33 19.72 11.07
C VAL A 254 -0.45 19.53 12.29
N TYR A 255 0.85 19.29 12.08
CA TYR A 255 1.78 18.94 13.16
C TYR A 255 2.82 20.05 13.43
N ASN A 256 2.78 21.17 12.70
CA ASN A 256 3.81 22.21 12.76
C ASN A 256 5.23 21.67 12.55
N LEU A 257 5.37 20.61 11.74
CA LEU A 257 6.63 19.91 11.55
C LEU A 257 7.30 20.38 10.25
N LYS A 258 8.39 21.12 10.40
CA LYS A 258 9.24 21.54 9.27
C LYS A 258 10.10 20.35 8.82
N VAL A 259 10.18 20.14 7.51
CA VAL A 259 10.87 19.00 6.90
C VAL A 259 11.87 19.47 5.84
N SER A 260 13.08 18.91 5.86
CA SER A 260 14.16 19.30 4.95
C SER A 260 14.00 18.64 3.57
N PHE A 261 13.89 17.31 3.53
CA PHE A 261 13.67 16.55 2.30
C PHE A 261 12.64 15.44 2.48
N ILE A 262 12.04 15.00 1.37
CA ILE A 262 11.12 13.86 1.35
C ILE A 262 11.50 12.92 0.21
N ARG A 263 11.83 11.67 0.56
CA ARG A 263 12.00 10.55 -0.37
C ARG A 263 10.80 9.62 -0.25
N THR A 264 10.31 9.11 -1.37
CA THR A 264 9.11 8.26 -1.39
C THR A 264 9.32 7.03 -2.24
N ASP A 265 8.95 5.87 -1.72
CA ASP A 265 9.03 4.59 -2.39
C ASP A 265 7.66 3.93 -2.40
N ASN A 266 7.27 3.33 -3.52
CA ASN A 266 6.01 2.59 -3.62
C ASN A 266 6.26 1.10 -3.43
N TYR A 267 5.82 0.55 -2.30
CA TYR A 267 5.89 -0.88 -2.02
C TYR A 267 4.69 -1.58 -2.63
N ILE A 268 4.97 -2.50 -3.55
CA ILE A 268 3.95 -3.37 -4.14
C ILE A 268 4.03 -4.72 -3.44
N GLY A 269 2.92 -5.16 -2.84
CA GLY A 269 2.86 -6.46 -2.19
C GLY A 269 3.11 -7.60 -3.17
N GLU A 270 3.67 -8.71 -2.65
CA GLU A 270 4.00 -9.89 -3.44
C GLU A 270 2.79 -10.43 -4.22
N VAL A 271 3.05 -10.88 -5.46
CA VAL A 271 2.03 -11.54 -6.27
C VAL A 271 2.02 -13.03 -5.91
N GLY A 272 0.85 -13.56 -5.58
CA GLY A 272 0.67 -14.98 -5.31
C GLY A 272 -0.51 -15.56 -6.07
N ARG A 273 -0.71 -16.87 -5.92
CA ARG A 273 -1.91 -17.55 -6.39
C ARG A 273 -2.87 -17.77 -5.22
N THR A 274 -4.15 -17.49 -5.44
CA THR A 274 -5.21 -17.90 -4.52
C THR A 274 -5.33 -19.42 -4.49
N ARG A 275 -6.12 -19.97 -3.55
CA ARG A 275 -6.45 -21.40 -3.54
C ARG A 275 -7.08 -21.87 -4.87
N THR A 276 -7.78 -20.97 -5.56
CA THR A 276 -8.43 -21.23 -6.86
C THR A 276 -7.45 -21.09 -8.05
N GLY A 277 -6.18 -20.77 -7.80
CA GLY A 277 -5.17 -20.60 -8.85
C GLY A 277 -5.16 -19.22 -9.51
N SER A 278 -6.10 -18.32 -9.17
CA SER A 278 -6.10 -16.95 -9.69
C SER A 278 -4.91 -16.16 -9.14
N ILE A 279 -4.24 -15.39 -10.01
CA ILE A 279 -3.10 -14.57 -9.63
C ILE A 279 -3.63 -13.31 -8.93
N THR A 280 -3.34 -13.15 -7.65
CA THR A 280 -3.75 -12.00 -6.82
C THR A 280 -2.60 -11.55 -5.94
N ARG A 281 -2.54 -10.27 -5.58
CA ARG A 281 -1.55 -9.78 -4.61
C ARG A 281 -1.83 -10.36 -3.23
N LYS A 282 -0.86 -11.03 -2.64
CA LYS A 282 -0.94 -11.58 -1.28
C LYS A 282 -0.99 -10.43 -0.27
N GLY A 283 -1.89 -10.52 0.70
CA GLY A 283 -2.02 -9.55 1.79
C GLY A 283 -2.77 -8.24 1.47
N GLY A 284 -3.31 -8.11 0.25
CA GLY A 284 -4.22 -7.02 -0.12
C GLY A 284 -3.64 -5.61 0.08
N ALA A 285 -4.50 -4.68 0.51
CA ALA A 285 -4.13 -3.28 0.74
C ALA A 285 -3.12 -3.11 1.91
N SER A 286 -3.00 -4.08 2.82
CA SER A 286 -2.07 -3.99 3.94
C SER A 286 -0.61 -4.10 3.52
N GLN A 287 -0.33 -4.79 2.41
CA GLN A 287 1.03 -5.01 1.90
C GLN A 287 1.43 -4.01 0.81
N THR A 288 0.46 -3.36 0.18
CA THR A 288 0.73 -2.33 -0.82
C THR A 288 0.61 -0.96 -0.17
N TYR A 289 1.73 -0.30 0.05
CA TYR A 289 1.77 1.01 0.70
C TYR A 289 2.86 1.88 0.07
N LYS A 290 2.71 3.21 0.21
CA LYS A 290 3.80 4.13 -0.11
C LYS A 290 4.54 4.46 1.18
N ARG A 291 5.86 4.29 1.17
CA ARG A 291 6.77 4.70 2.24
C ARG A 291 7.27 6.11 1.92
N ALA A 292 7.28 6.98 2.91
CA ALA A 292 7.93 8.29 2.83
C ALA A 292 9.02 8.37 3.90
N VAL A 293 10.25 8.62 3.49
CA VAL A 293 11.38 8.91 4.36
C VAL A 293 11.55 10.42 4.37
N VAL A 294 11.44 11.02 5.54
CA VAL A 294 11.39 12.46 5.76
C VAL A 294 12.62 12.87 6.56
N GLY A 295 13.34 13.89 6.08
CA GLY A 295 14.40 14.55 6.83
C GLY A 295 13.80 15.61 7.76
N LEU A 296 14.16 15.55 9.03
CA LEU A 296 13.74 16.48 10.08
C LEU A 296 14.82 17.54 10.31
N TYR A 297 14.40 18.71 10.78
CA TYR A 297 15.34 19.73 11.29
C TYR A 297 15.73 19.47 12.74
N GLU A 298 14.82 18.91 13.52
CA GLU A 298 15.03 18.54 14.92
C GLU A 298 15.20 17.01 15.03
N PRO A 299 16.13 16.51 15.85
CA PRO A 299 16.31 15.09 16.04
C PRO A 299 15.10 14.49 16.76
N PHE A 300 14.66 13.32 16.31
CA PHE A 300 13.54 12.59 16.89
C PHE A 300 13.94 11.15 17.21
N HIS A 301 13.73 10.77 18.47
CA HIS A 301 13.89 9.40 18.95
C HIS A 301 12.55 8.82 19.38
N TYR A 302 12.41 7.51 19.19
CA TYR A 302 11.24 6.81 19.66
C TYR A 302 11.29 6.70 21.17
N PRO A 303 10.14 6.81 21.86
CA PRO A 303 10.12 6.66 23.31
C PRO A 303 10.73 5.33 23.73
N ASP A 304 10.59 4.25 22.94
CA ASP A 304 11.11 2.90 23.19
C ASP A 304 12.61 2.70 22.91
N ASP A 305 13.31 3.74 22.46
CA ASP A 305 14.74 3.68 22.19
C ASP A 305 15.53 3.71 23.51
N MET A 306 15.94 2.53 23.98
CA MET A 306 16.65 2.40 25.26
C MET A 306 18.05 3.02 25.19
N GLU A 307 18.70 2.97 24.03
CA GLU A 307 20.07 3.44 23.85
C GLU A 307 20.19 4.95 24.07
N GLU A 308 19.27 5.74 23.51
CA GLU A 308 19.19 7.18 23.78
C GLU A 308 18.88 7.45 25.26
N LEU A 309 18.00 6.66 25.87
CA LEU A 309 17.64 6.82 27.27
C LEU A 309 18.85 6.60 28.19
N TYR A 310 19.72 5.65 27.84
CA TYR A 310 21.03 5.47 28.48
C TYR A 310 21.98 6.64 28.17
N ALA A 311 22.09 7.06 26.91
CA ALA A 311 22.97 8.16 26.49
C ALA A 311 22.62 9.47 27.20
N LYS A 312 21.34 9.84 27.24
CA LYS A 312 20.82 11.02 27.93
C LYS A 312 20.99 10.91 29.45
N GLY A 313 20.82 9.72 30.00
CA GLY A 313 21.13 9.44 31.41
C GLY A 313 22.61 9.68 31.72
N LEU A 314 23.51 9.30 30.81
CA LEU A 314 24.94 9.52 30.92
C LEU A 314 25.30 11.01 30.77
N GLU A 315 24.74 11.71 29.79
CA GLU A 315 24.92 13.17 29.61
C GLU A 315 24.47 13.98 30.83
N MET A 316 23.34 13.60 31.45
CA MET A 316 22.84 14.24 32.67
C MET A 316 23.61 13.81 33.94
N GLY A 317 24.59 12.90 33.83
CA GLY A 317 25.33 12.36 34.98
C GLY A 317 24.50 11.44 35.89
N VAL A 318 23.33 11.01 35.42
CA VAL A 318 22.36 10.17 36.14
C VAL A 318 22.66 8.66 35.90
N GLY A 319 23.37 8.33 34.83
CA GLY A 319 23.67 6.97 34.38
C GLY A 319 22.41 6.19 34.01
N ASP A 320 22.39 4.87 34.28
CA ASP A 320 21.28 3.96 33.93
C ASP A 320 19.97 4.20 34.69
N LYS A 321 19.92 5.14 35.64
CA LYS A 321 18.76 5.26 36.54
C LYS A 321 17.47 5.60 35.78
N LEU A 322 17.56 6.39 34.71
CA LEU A 322 16.38 6.75 33.92
C LEU A 322 15.81 5.55 33.16
N ALA A 323 16.66 4.70 32.58
CA ALA A 323 16.23 3.49 31.88
C ALA A 323 15.59 2.50 32.88
N LYS A 324 16.22 2.29 34.04
CA LYS A 324 15.68 1.43 35.10
C LYS A 324 14.37 1.97 35.69
N ALA A 325 14.24 3.29 35.86
CA ALA A 325 13.01 3.92 36.33
C ALA A 325 11.86 3.71 35.34
N ARG A 326 12.15 3.78 34.04
CA ARG A 326 11.19 3.46 33.01
C ARG A 326 10.79 1.99 33.01
N ASP A 327 11.76 1.07 33.05
CA ASP A 327 11.49 -0.37 33.04
C ASP A 327 10.66 -0.79 34.26
N THR A 328 10.99 -0.26 35.43
CA THR A 328 10.21 -0.48 36.66
C THR A 328 8.79 0.09 36.54
N TRP A 329 8.62 1.29 35.97
CA TRP A 329 7.29 1.85 35.70
C TRP A 329 6.48 1.02 34.71
N LEU A 330 7.09 0.56 33.60
CA LEU A 330 6.43 -0.30 32.62
C LEU A 330 6.03 -1.63 33.25
N GLN A 331 6.90 -2.20 34.07
CA GLN A 331 6.62 -3.45 34.76
C GLN A 331 5.48 -3.30 35.78
N GLN A 332 5.46 -2.20 36.54
CA GLN A 332 4.38 -1.91 37.50
C GLN A 332 3.03 -1.71 36.82
N ASN A 333 2.98 -0.98 35.70
CA ASN A 333 1.71 -0.66 35.03
C ASN A 333 1.21 -1.77 34.10
N TYR A 334 2.10 -2.49 33.44
CA TYR A 334 1.73 -3.44 32.37
C TYR A 334 2.11 -4.89 32.66
N SER A 335 2.82 -5.18 33.76
CA SER A 335 3.25 -6.54 34.13
C SER A 335 3.91 -7.29 32.95
N LEU A 336 4.85 -6.62 32.28
CA LEU A 336 5.46 -7.12 31.04
C LEU A 336 6.11 -8.49 31.23
N ASP A 337 6.85 -8.73 32.32
CA ASP A 337 7.50 -10.02 32.56
C ASP A 337 6.49 -11.15 32.74
N VAL A 338 5.40 -10.90 33.47
CA VAL A 338 4.33 -11.89 33.67
C VAL A 338 3.71 -12.23 32.31
N SER A 339 3.47 -11.23 31.46
CA SER A 339 2.94 -11.45 30.12
C SER A 339 3.91 -12.23 29.22
N GLN A 340 5.22 -11.95 29.33
CA GLN A 340 6.25 -12.67 28.59
C GLN A 340 6.38 -14.11 29.07
N GLU A 341 6.33 -14.34 30.38
CA GLU A 341 6.34 -15.68 30.97
C GLU A 341 5.10 -16.48 30.53
N MET A 342 3.92 -15.87 30.59
CA MET A 342 2.69 -16.49 30.09
C MET A 342 2.78 -16.81 28.60
N ARG A 343 3.33 -15.89 27.78
CA ARG A 343 3.55 -16.11 26.35
C ARG A 343 4.53 -17.25 26.12
N LYS A 344 5.68 -17.28 26.81
CA LYS A 344 6.66 -18.36 26.75
C LYS A 344 6.04 -19.69 27.15
N ARG A 345 5.26 -19.73 28.23
CA ARG A 345 4.55 -20.93 28.71
C ARG A 345 3.49 -21.41 27.69
N ALA A 346 2.75 -20.49 27.09
CA ALA A 346 1.77 -20.79 26.04
C ALA A 346 2.47 -21.29 24.76
N MET A 347 3.57 -20.65 24.36
CA MET A 347 4.40 -21.08 23.23
C MET A 347 4.97 -22.48 23.48
N PHE A 348 5.49 -22.73 24.68
CA PHE A 348 5.94 -24.06 25.11
C PHE A 348 4.80 -25.09 25.03
N LYS A 349 3.58 -24.74 25.45
CA LYS A 349 2.41 -25.61 25.33
C LYS A 349 2.08 -25.93 23.87
N TYR A 350 2.25 -24.95 22.96
CA TYR A 350 2.01 -25.10 21.53
C TYR A 350 3.07 -25.99 20.85
N TYR A 351 4.35 -25.64 21.01
CA TYR A 351 5.47 -26.37 20.37
C TYR A 351 5.66 -27.78 20.92
N LYS A 352 5.33 -28.02 22.18
CA LYS A 352 5.45 -29.36 22.78
C LYS A 352 4.35 -30.33 22.30
N GLY A 353 3.39 -29.84 21.51
CA GLY A 353 2.27 -30.59 20.97
C GLY A 353 1.27 -30.99 22.05
N GLY A 354 -0.03 -30.96 21.73
CA GLY A 354 -1.13 -31.31 22.64
C GLY A 354 -1.11 -32.75 23.20
N ARG A 355 -0.02 -33.51 23.05
CA ARG A 355 0.21 -34.75 23.80
C ARG A 355 0.70 -34.38 25.19
N TRP A 356 -0.24 -33.93 26.02
CA TRP A 356 -0.09 -33.93 27.47
C TRP A 356 0.14 -35.38 27.86
N ARG A 357 1.42 -35.79 27.91
CA ARG A 357 1.83 -37.16 28.23
C ARG A 357 1.24 -37.47 29.60
N SER A 358 0.47 -38.54 29.68
CA SER A 358 -0.09 -39.03 30.94
C SER A 358 1.01 -39.12 31.99
N LYS A 359 0.65 -38.93 33.26
CA LYS A 359 1.54 -39.05 34.43
C LYS A 359 2.34 -40.37 34.46
N THR A 360 1.95 -41.34 33.64
CA THR A 360 2.48 -42.69 33.52
C THR A 360 3.54 -42.92 32.44
N HIS A 361 3.78 -41.99 31.50
CA HIS A 361 4.83 -42.22 30.49
C HIS A 361 6.22 -41.88 31.04
N ALA A 362 7.16 -42.83 30.90
CA ALA A 362 8.55 -42.72 31.33
C ALA A 362 9.19 -41.39 30.89
N ASN A 363 9.30 -40.45 31.84
CA ASN A 363 9.92 -39.15 31.67
C ASN A 363 11.26 -39.19 32.39
N MET A 364 12.34 -38.77 31.71
CA MET A 364 13.69 -38.74 32.26
C MET A 364 13.75 -38.00 33.61
N GLY A 365 12.91 -36.99 33.81
CA GLY A 365 12.80 -36.29 35.11
C GLY A 365 12.13 -37.11 36.21
N ASN A 366 11.16 -37.97 35.89
CA ASN A 366 10.56 -38.89 36.86
C ASN A 366 11.52 -40.03 37.18
N THR A 367 12.20 -40.60 36.18
CA THR A 367 13.23 -41.61 36.41
C THR A 367 14.38 -41.03 37.22
N MET A 368 14.80 -39.78 36.99
CA MET A 368 15.85 -39.13 37.78
C MET A 368 15.39 -38.91 39.24
N ARG A 369 14.15 -38.48 39.46
CA ARG A 369 13.58 -38.38 40.81
C ARG A 369 13.50 -39.73 41.52
N GLU A 370 13.11 -40.78 40.80
CA GLU A 370 13.07 -42.14 41.35
C GLU A 370 14.47 -42.68 41.64
N ILE A 371 15.45 -42.41 40.77
CA ILE A 371 16.87 -42.74 40.99
C ILE A 371 17.41 -42.01 42.22
N MET A 372 17.11 -40.72 42.38
CA MET A 372 17.51 -39.96 43.57
C MET A 372 16.87 -40.52 44.83
N LYS A 373 15.58 -40.85 44.80
CA LYS A 373 14.89 -41.47 45.94
C LYS A 373 15.52 -42.82 46.32
N ARG A 374 15.80 -43.69 45.34
CA ARG A 374 16.48 -44.97 45.55
C ARG A 374 17.95 -44.82 45.98
N ARG A 375 18.62 -43.72 45.62
CA ARG A 375 19.96 -43.41 46.12
C ARG A 375 19.88 -43.03 47.61
N GLN A 376 18.93 -42.17 47.97
CA GLN A 376 18.72 -41.77 49.35
C GLN A 376 18.37 -42.97 50.25
N GLU A 377 17.42 -43.82 49.84
CA GLU A 377 17.07 -45.06 50.58
C GLU A 377 18.27 -46.01 50.76
N ARG A 378 19.18 -46.06 49.78
CA ARG A 378 20.44 -46.83 49.90
C ARG A 378 21.43 -46.18 50.85
N GLU A 379 21.56 -44.86 50.80
CA GLU A 379 22.45 -44.12 51.71
C GLU A 379 21.96 -44.24 53.15
N ASP A 380 20.65 -44.18 53.39
CA ASP A 380 20.04 -44.34 54.70
C ASP A 380 20.24 -45.75 55.26
N SER A 381 19.99 -46.80 54.45
CA SER A 381 20.22 -48.19 54.86
C SER A 381 21.69 -48.50 55.16
N VAL A 382 22.62 -47.98 54.35
CA VAL A 382 24.06 -48.10 54.62
C VAL A 382 24.42 -47.36 55.91
N ALA A 383 23.87 -46.17 56.15
CA ALA A 383 24.12 -45.42 57.38
C ALA A 383 23.62 -46.17 58.63
N GLU A 384 22.46 -46.84 58.57
CA GLU A 384 21.93 -47.68 59.65
C GLU A 384 22.83 -48.90 59.92
N GLU A 385 23.29 -49.61 58.88
CA GLU A 385 24.19 -50.75 59.04
C GLU A 385 25.54 -50.35 59.64
N VAL A 386 26.10 -49.22 59.20
CA VAL A 386 27.34 -48.66 59.75
C VAL A 386 27.16 -48.35 61.23
N LYS A 387 26.07 -47.65 61.61
CA LYS A 387 25.74 -47.39 63.03
C LYS A 387 25.63 -48.69 63.83
N ARG A 388 24.96 -49.71 63.29
CA ARG A 388 24.81 -51.02 63.93
C ARG A 388 26.16 -51.71 64.14
N ARG A 389 27.05 -51.71 63.14
CA ARG A 389 28.39 -52.31 63.25
C ARG A 389 29.26 -51.58 64.27
N TRP A 390 29.25 -50.25 64.26
CA TRP A 390 29.99 -49.46 65.25
C TRP A 390 29.50 -49.70 66.68
N ALA A 391 28.19 -49.87 66.88
CA ALA A 391 27.64 -50.21 68.17
C ALA A 391 28.11 -51.60 68.68
N LEU A 392 28.28 -52.59 67.79
CA LEU A 392 28.84 -53.90 68.14
C LEU A 392 30.31 -53.79 68.51
N VAL A 393 31.12 -53.11 67.71
CA VAL A 393 32.55 -52.89 68.01
C VAL A 393 32.73 -52.17 69.35
N GLY A 394 31.90 -51.17 69.65
CA GLY A 394 31.92 -50.48 70.93
C GLY A 394 31.58 -51.39 72.12
N ARG A 395 30.64 -52.33 71.94
CA ARG A 395 30.32 -53.35 72.97
C ARG A 395 31.48 -54.32 73.17
N ASP A 396 32.09 -54.80 72.09
CA ASP A 396 33.22 -55.73 72.16
C ASP A 396 34.43 -55.07 72.84
N GLN A 397 34.70 -53.79 72.55
CA GLN A 397 35.72 -53.01 73.25
C GLN A 397 35.42 -52.82 74.73
N ALA A 398 34.17 -52.50 75.09
CA ALA A 398 33.76 -52.37 76.49
C ALA A 398 33.88 -53.70 77.26
N GLN A 399 33.52 -54.82 76.62
CA GLN A 399 33.70 -56.15 77.18
C GLN A 399 35.19 -56.50 77.34
N ALA A 400 36.02 -56.22 76.34
CA ALA A 400 37.47 -56.42 76.42
C ALA A 400 38.11 -55.61 77.55
N GLN A 401 37.73 -54.34 77.72
CA GLN A 401 38.21 -53.50 78.84
C GLN A 401 37.76 -54.03 80.21
N THR A 402 36.55 -54.60 80.29
CA THR A 402 36.04 -55.21 81.53
C THR A 402 36.87 -56.46 81.88
N GLN A 403 37.20 -57.29 80.89
CA GLN A 403 38.03 -58.48 81.08
C GLN A 403 39.46 -58.15 81.50
N THR A 404 40.07 -57.10 80.93
CA THR A 404 41.43 -56.67 81.33
C THR A 404 41.49 -56.05 82.72
N ARG A 405 40.35 -55.64 83.30
CA ARG A 405 40.28 -55.07 84.66
C ARG A 405 40.06 -56.13 85.74
N THR A 406 39.66 -57.34 85.36
CA THR A 406 39.40 -58.47 86.26
C THR A 406 40.58 -59.45 86.41
N VAL A 407 41.74 -59.13 85.82
CA VAL A 407 43.03 -59.80 86.00
C VAL A 407 43.94 -58.84 86.74
#